data_AF-A0A959T5Y8-F1
#
_entry.id   AF-A0A959T5Y8-F1
#
_cell.length_a   1.000
_cell.length_b   1.000
_cell.length_c   1.000
_cell.angle_alpha   90.00
_cell.angle_beta   90.00
_cell.angle_gamma   90.00
#
_symmetry.space_group_name_H-M   'P 1'
#
loop_
_entity.id
_entity.type
_entity.pdbx_description
1 polymer ?
#
loop_
_entity_poly.entity_id
_entity_poly.type
_entity_poly.pdbx_seq_one_letter_code
_entity_poly.pdbx_strand_id
1 'polypeptide(L)'
;MADHGFRKALPDLVAQGLITAEQAERIRAHYAPTDDQRTGRQTLLFSVLGGLLIGLGVVLVVAHNWDDLGTTLQTVLAFLPMALGQVLCAWVLLKREASAGWREGSALFLSGAVAAAIALVAQIHHIPGDLARFLLTWSVLLL
;
A
#
# COMPACT_ATOMS: atom_id res chain seq x y z
N MET A 1 -8.65 -5.28 -31.82
CA MET A 1 -9.52 -4.18 -32.29
C MET A 1 -10.96 -4.71 -32.53
N ALA A 2 -11.56 -5.41 -31.56
CA ALA A 2 -12.86 -6.08 -31.71
C ALA A 2 -13.79 -5.91 -30.48
N ASP A 3 -13.63 -4.84 -29.70
CA ASP A 3 -13.81 -4.96 -28.24
C ASP A 3 -15.09 -4.35 -27.62
N HIS A 4 -16.00 -3.75 -28.40
CA HIS A 4 -17.25 -3.21 -27.83
C HIS A 4 -18.54 -3.66 -28.52
N GLY A 5 -18.51 -3.92 -29.84
CA GLY A 5 -19.69 -4.40 -30.56
C GLY A 5 -20.08 -5.83 -30.20
N PHE A 6 -19.09 -6.72 -30.07
CA PHE A 6 -19.30 -8.16 -29.85
C PHE A 6 -20.02 -8.46 -28.53
N ARG A 7 -19.65 -7.78 -27.44
CA ARG A 7 -20.28 -7.95 -26.11
C ARG A 7 -21.73 -7.48 -26.07
N LYS A 8 -22.08 -6.48 -26.88
CA LYS A 8 -23.45 -5.97 -27.01
C LYS A 8 -24.30 -6.82 -27.95
N ALA A 9 -23.69 -7.55 -28.89
CA ALA A 9 -24.40 -8.42 -29.84
C ALA A 9 -24.78 -9.80 -29.25
N LEU A 10 -24.07 -10.29 -28.24
CA LEU A 10 -24.36 -11.57 -27.56
C LEU A 10 -25.82 -11.69 -27.06
N PRO A 11 -26.38 -10.69 -26.35
CA PRO A 11 -27.80 -10.69 -25.95
C PRO A 11 -28.76 -10.74 -27.15
N ASP A 12 -28.47 -9.99 -28.22
CA ASP A 12 -29.31 -9.97 -29.42
C ASP A 12 -29.32 -11.32 -30.14
N LEU A 13 -28.16 -12.00 -30.17
CA LEU A 13 -28.03 -13.35 -30.73
C LEU A 13 -28.78 -14.41 -29.91
N VAL A 14 -28.84 -14.26 -28.59
CA VAL A 14 -29.67 -15.10 -27.70
C VAL A 14 -31.16 -14.79 -27.93
N ALA A 15 -31.53 -13.51 -28.04
CA ALA A 15 -32.90 -13.08 -28.28
C ALA A 15 -33.44 -13.55 -29.64
N GLN A 16 -32.56 -13.63 -30.66
CA GLN A 16 -32.87 -14.19 -31.98
C GLN A 16 -32.84 -15.73 -32.01
N GLY A 17 -32.52 -16.40 -30.90
CA GLY A 17 -32.46 -17.86 -30.80
C GLY A 17 -31.29 -18.50 -31.57
N LEU A 18 -30.33 -17.71 -32.03
CA LEU A 18 -29.16 -18.18 -32.79
C LEU A 18 -28.16 -18.93 -31.89
N ILE A 19 -28.12 -18.59 -30.60
CA ILE A 19 -27.28 -19.22 -29.60
C ILE A 19 -28.04 -19.36 -28.27
N THR A 20 -27.69 -20.35 -27.46
CA THR A 20 -28.24 -20.50 -26.11
C THR A 20 -27.55 -19.55 -25.12
N ALA A 21 -28.22 -19.23 -24.02
CA ALA A 21 -27.64 -18.43 -22.93
C ALA A 21 -26.35 -19.06 -22.38
N GLU A 22 -26.28 -20.40 -22.37
CA GLU A 22 -25.11 -21.16 -21.94
C GLU A 22 -23.92 -21.02 -22.92
N GLN A 23 -24.19 -21.02 -24.23
CA GLN A 23 -23.18 -20.75 -25.25
C GLN A 23 -22.68 -19.31 -25.17
N ALA A 24 -23.59 -18.36 -24.95
CA ALA A 24 -23.23 -16.95 -24.76
C ALA A 24 -22.28 -16.77 -23.57
N GLU A 25 -22.52 -17.46 -22.45
CA GLU A 25 -21.61 -17.38 -21.31
C GLU A 25 -20.27 -18.09 -21.52
N ARG A 26 -20.24 -19.23 -22.21
CA ARG A 26 -18.98 -19.87 -22.58
C ARG A 26 -18.10 -18.98 -23.46
N ILE A 27 -18.71 -18.25 -24.39
CA ILE A 27 -18.02 -17.30 -25.25
C ILE A 27 -17.53 -16.09 -24.45
N ARG A 28 -18.35 -15.55 -23.53
CA ARG A 28 -17.91 -14.49 -22.61
C ARG A 28 -16.74 -14.92 -21.74
N ALA A 29 -16.77 -16.13 -21.20
CA ALA A 29 -15.68 -16.67 -20.39
C ALA A 29 -14.39 -16.86 -21.22
N HIS A 30 -14.50 -17.28 -22.48
CA HIS A 30 -13.35 -17.48 -23.37
C HIS A 30 -12.68 -16.16 -23.80
N TYR A 31 -13.47 -15.10 -24.01
CA TYR A 31 -13.00 -13.76 -24.36
C TYR A 31 -13.04 -12.79 -23.16
N ALA A 32 -13.18 -13.32 -21.95
CA ALA A 32 -12.91 -12.54 -20.75
C ALA A 32 -11.46 -12.06 -20.89
N PRO A 33 -11.16 -10.77 -20.60
CA PRO A 33 -9.80 -10.30 -20.68
C PRO A 33 -8.96 -11.22 -19.79
N THR A 34 -8.08 -12.02 -20.40
CA THR A 34 -7.01 -12.65 -19.65
C THR A 34 -6.21 -11.48 -19.12
N ASP A 35 -6.43 -11.20 -17.84
CA ASP A 35 -5.90 -10.04 -17.14
C ASP A 35 -4.47 -9.79 -17.62
N ASP A 36 -4.23 -8.63 -18.23
CA ASP A 36 -2.98 -8.31 -18.89
C ASP A 36 -1.92 -8.07 -17.80
N GLN A 37 -1.46 -9.18 -17.20
CA GLN A 37 -0.53 -9.24 -16.07
C GLN A 37 0.76 -8.47 -16.35
N ARG A 38 1.08 -8.25 -17.63
CA ARG A 38 2.28 -7.56 -18.09
C ARG A 38 2.18 -6.04 -17.91
N THR A 39 1.01 -5.46 -18.16
CA THR A 39 0.76 -4.02 -17.99
C THR A 39 0.73 -3.63 -16.50
N GLY A 40 0.14 -4.47 -15.64
CA GLY A 40 0.12 -4.23 -14.19
C GLY A 40 1.50 -4.21 -13.52
N ARG A 41 2.43 -5.07 -13.97
CA ARG A 41 3.75 -5.22 -13.32
C ARG A 41 4.68 -4.03 -13.53
N GLN A 42 4.69 -3.45 -14.73
CA GLN A 42 5.54 -2.28 -15.03
C GLN A 42 5.05 -1.05 -14.28
N THR A 43 3.73 -0.80 -14.29
CA THR A 43 3.12 0.30 -13.53
C THR A 43 3.36 0.14 -12.04
N LEU A 44 3.24 -1.06 -11.49
CA LEU A 44 3.56 -1.33 -10.08
C LEU A 44 5.02 -1.00 -9.78
N LEU A 45 5.97 -1.46 -10.62
CA LEU A 45 7.40 -1.21 -10.43
C LEU A 45 7.72 0.29 -10.42
N PHE A 46 7.21 1.04 -11.40
CA PHE A 46 7.40 2.48 -11.46
C PHE A 46 6.72 3.22 -10.30
N SER A 47 5.56 2.73 -9.84
CA SER A 47 4.86 3.30 -8.68
C SER A 47 5.66 3.10 -7.40
N VAL A 48 6.23 1.91 -7.19
CA VAL A 48 7.08 1.60 -6.03
C VAL A 48 8.37 2.42 -6.07
N LEU A 49 9.06 2.45 -7.22
CA LEU A 49 10.28 3.24 -7.39
C LEU A 49 10.03 4.73 -7.20
N GLY A 50 8.98 5.27 -7.81
CA GLY A 50 8.59 6.67 -7.67
C GLY A 50 8.23 7.02 -6.22
N GLY A 51 7.43 6.17 -5.57
CA GLY A 51 7.09 6.34 -4.15
C GLY A 51 8.31 6.32 -3.25
N LEU A 52 9.26 5.40 -3.48
CA LEU A 52 10.51 5.31 -2.73
C LEU A 52 11.37 6.55 -2.93
N LEU A 53 11.53 7.01 -4.17
CA LEU A 53 12.31 8.21 -4.48
C LEU A 53 11.73 9.48 -3.84
N ILE A 54 10.40 9.64 -3.88
CA ILE A 54 9.72 10.76 -3.23
C ILE A 54 9.90 10.67 -1.71
N GLY A 55 9.68 9.49 -1.12
CA GLY A 55 9.87 9.27 0.31
C GLY A 55 11.29 9.56 0.77
N LEU A 56 12.29 9.06 0.05
CA LEU A 56 13.70 9.34 0.31
C LEU A 56 14.03 10.82 0.14
N GLY A 57 13.48 11.49 -0.87
CA GLY A 57 13.65 12.93 -1.07
C GLY A 57 13.14 13.73 0.13
N VAL A 58 11.95 13.41 0.63
CA VAL A 58 11.40 14.04 1.86
C VAL A 58 12.30 13.78 3.05
N VAL A 59 12.74 12.53 3.25
CA VAL A 59 13.66 12.17 4.35
C VAL A 59 14.98 12.94 4.24
N LEU A 60 15.54 13.10 3.05
CA LEU A 60 16.79 13.84 2.83
C LEU A 60 16.64 15.33 3.16
N VAL A 61 15.54 15.96 2.76
CA VAL A 61 15.28 17.37 3.10
C VAL A 61 15.15 17.52 4.62
N VAL A 62 14.39 16.64 5.27
CA VAL A 62 14.24 16.65 6.74
C VAL A 62 15.58 16.41 7.44
N ALA A 63 16.35 15.42 6.97
CA ALA A 63 17.67 15.08 7.51
C ALA A 63 18.66 16.24 7.35
N HIS A 64 18.63 16.94 6.22
CA HIS A 64 19.50 18.10 5.98
C HIS A 64 19.21 19.25 6.95
N ASN A 65 17.94 19.45 7.31
CA ASN A 65 17.55 20.49 8.26
C ASN A 65 17.57 20.00 9.72
N TRP A 66 17.91 18.72 9.98
CA TRP A 66 17.61 18.04 11.24
C TRP A 66 18.22 18.71 12.46
N ASP A 67 19.48 19.12 12.38
CA ASP A 67 20.21 19.72 13.50
C ASP A 67 19.69 21.13 13.85
N ASP A 68 19.09 21.83 12.88
CA ASP A 68 18.44 23.13 13.09
C ASP A 68 17.05 23.00 13.73
N LEU A 69 16.47 21.79 13.73
CA LEU A 69 15.20 21.52 14.38
C LEU A 69 15.42 21.36 15.89
N GLY A 70 14.67 22.11 16.70
CA GLY A 70 14.65 21.89 18.14
C GLY A 70 14.15 20.47 18.50
N THR A 71 14.59 19.95 19.65
CA THR A 71 14.28 18.59 20.13
C THR A 71 12.79 18.25 20.06
N THR A 72 11.92 19.19 20.45
CA THR A 72 10.45 19.00 20.38
C THR A 72 9.97 18.69 18.97
N LEU A 73 10.47 19.42 17.97
CA LEU A 73 10.05 19.24 16.58
C LEU A 73 10.60 17.94 16.00
N GLN A 74 11.85 17.59 16.32
CA GLN A 74 12.43 16.29 15.98
C GLN A 74 11.58 15.14 16.53
N THR A 75 11.14 15.23 17.80
CA THR A 75 10.26 14.22 18.41
C THR A 75 8.91 14.14 17.71
N VAL A 76 8.27 15.29 17.41
CA VAL A 76 7.00 15.29 16.67
C VAL A 76 7.15 14.65 15.29
N LEU A 77 8.22 14.96 14.56
CA LEU A 77 8.51 14.35 13.27
C LEU A 77 8.79 12.85 13.38
N ALA A 78 9.42 12.39 14.47
CA ALA A 78 9.66 10.96 14.71
C ALA A 78 8.35 10.14 14.82
N PHE A 79 7.29 10.74 15.37
CA PHE A 79 5.97 10.08 15.48
C PHE A 79 5.08 10.24 14.24
N LEU A 80 5.44 11.12 13.29
CA LEU A 80 4.61 11.42 12.14
C LEU A 80 4.36 10.19 11.22
N PRO A 81 5.36 9.37 10.86
CA PRO A 81 5.12 8.14 10.09
C PRO A 81 4.18 7.16 10.81
N MET A 82 4.29 7.07 12.13
CA MET A 82 3.45 6.19 12.96
C MET A 82 2.00 6.65 12.95
N ALA A 83 1.75 7.95 13.14
CA ALA A 83 0.40 8.52 13.07
C ALA A 83 -0.24 8.31 11.68
N LEU A 84 0.52 8.52 10.60
CA LEU A 84 0.05 8.24 9.24
C LEU A 84 -0.27 6.75 9.04
N GLY A 85 0.55 5.86 9.60
CA GLY A 85 0.31 4.41 9.56
C GLY A 85 -0.98 4.01 10.27
N GLN A 86 -1.26 4.60 11.43
CA GLN A 86 -2.50 4.35 12.18
C GLN A 86 -3.73 4.80 11.39
N VAL A 87 -3.70 6.01 10.81
CA VAL A 87 -4.78 6.52 9.95
C VAL A 87 -4.98 5.62 8.73
N LEU A 88 -3.89 5.16 8.11
CA LEU A 88 -3.94 4.26 6.96
C LEU A 88 -4.56 2.90 7.33
N CYS A 89 -4.13 2.27 8.42
CA CYS A 89 -4.71 1.03 8.91
C CYS A 89 -6.20 1.19 9.22
N ALA A 90 -6.59 2.25 9.93
CA ALA A 90 -7.99 2.54 10.25
C ALA A 90 -8.82 2.70 8.97
N TRP A 91 -8.31 3.44 7.97
CA TRP A 91 -8.98 3.59 6.68
C TRP A 91 -9.12 2.27 5.92
N VAL A 92 -8.08 1.43 5.94
CA VAL A 92 -8.11 0.11 5.30
C VAL A 92 -9.15 -0.79 5.95
N LEU A 93 -9.22 -0.82 7.28
CA LEU A 93 -10.21 -1.61 8.02
C LEU A 93 -11.65 -1.14 7.73
N LEU A 94 -11.87 0.17 7.61
CA LEU A 94 -13.21 0.72 7.38
C LEU A 94 -13.70 0.63 5.92
N LYS A 95 -12.80 0.76 4.94
CA LYS A 95 -13.17 0.91 3.52
C LYS A 95 -12.63 -0.17 2.57
N ARG A 96 -11.64 -0.96 2.99
CA ARG A 96 -10.90 -1.89 2.13
C ARG A 96 -10.61 -3.24 2.80
N GLU A 97 -11.43 -3.66 3.76
CA GLU A 97 -11.20 -4.86 4.58
C GLU A 97 -10.98 -6.15 3.76
N ALA A 98 -11.69 -6.28 2.63
CA ALA A 98 -11.60 -7.44 1.74
C ALA A 98 -10.28 -7.53 0.94
N SER A 99 -9.47 -6.47 0.90
CA SER A 99 -8.21 -6.47 0.16
C SER A 99 -7.03 -6.84 1.04
N ALA A 100 -6.55 -8.08 0.89
CA ALA A 100 -5.40 -8.59 1.64
C ALA A 100 -4.15 -7.71 1.45
N GLY A 101 -3.86 -7.25 0.23
CA GLY A 101 -2.69 -6.42 -0.06
C GLY A 101 -2.68 -5.06 0.67
N TRP A 102 -3.83 -4.39 0.79
CA TRP A 102 -3.94 -3.15 1.56
C TRP A 102 -3.81 -3.39 3.07
N ARG A 103 -4.35 -4.50 3.57
CA ARG A 103 -4.23 -4.90 4.98
C ARG A 103 -2.79 -5.19 5.35
N GLU A 104 -2.13 -6.07 4.61
CA GLU A 104 -0.74 -6.46 4.87
C GLU A 104 0.21 -5.28 4.68
N GLY A 105 0.04 -4.50 3.61
CA GLY A 105 0.88 -3.33 3.34
C GLY A 105 0.76 -2.25 4.41
N SER A 106 -0.46 -1.93 4.85
CA SER A 106 -0.66 -0.94 5.92
C SER A 106 -0.14 -1.43 7.27
N ALA A 107 -0.35 -2.71 7.62
CA ALA A 107 0.17 -3.29 8.85
C ALA A 107 1.71 -3.33 8.88
N LEU A 108 2.35 -3.73 7.77
CA LEU A 108 3.80 -3.73 7.64
C LEU A 108 4.37 -2.30 7.74
N PHE A 109 3.72 -1.34 7.08
CA PHE A 109 4.11 0.07 7.17
C PHE A 109 4.00 0.59 8.60
N LEU A 110 2.89 0.36 9.29
CA LEU A 110 2.71 0.77 10.69
C LEU A 110 3.75 0.11 11.60
N SER A 111 4.02 -1.18 11.41
CA SER A 111 5.07 -1.91 12.15
C SER A 111 6.44 -1.25 12.01
N GLY A 112 6.86 -0.96 10.78
CA GLY A 112 8.11 -0.25 10.51
C GLY A 112 8.11 1.18 11.04
N ALA A 113 6.98 1.87 11.00
CA ALA A 113 6.85 3.23 11.51
C ALA A 113 6.98 3.30 13.04
N VAL A 114 6.46 2.31 13.77
CA VAL A 114 6.66 2.18 15.22
C VAL A 114 8.14 1.95 15.53
N ALA A 115 8.81 1.04 14.80
CA ALA A 115 10.25 0.81 14.96
C ALA A 115 11.07 2.08 14.71
N ALA A 116 10.75 2.82 13.65
CA ALA A 116 11.41 4.07 13.30
C ALA A 116 11.21 5.14 14.38
N ALA A 117 10.01 5.28 14.94
CA ALA A 117 9.73 6.22 16.02
C ALA A 117 10.55 5.90 17.27
N ILE A 118 10.63 4.62 17.68
CA ILE A 118 11.46 4.19 18.82
C ILE A 118 12.93 4.53 18.57
N ALA A 119 13.46 4.19 17.39
CA ALA A 119 14.85 4.43 17.04
C ALA A 119 15.21 5.93 17.01
N LEU A 120 14.34 6.76 16.41
CA LEU A 120 14.53 8.21 16.34
C LEU A 120 14.45 8.86 17.72
N VAL A 121 13.50 8.47 18.56
CA VAL A 121 13.40 8.98 19.94
C VAL A 121 14.64 8.61 20.75
N ALA A 122 15.14 7.39 20.61
CA ALA A 122 16.38 6.96 21.25
C ALA A 122 17.58 7.80 20.78
N GLN A 123 17.65 8.11 19.48
CA GLN A 123 18.69 8.97 18.90
C GLN A 123 18.60 10.41 19.44
N ILE A 124 17.41 11.03 19.41
CA ILE A 124 17.17 12.41 19.85
C ILE A 124 17.58 12.59 21.33
N HIS A 125 17.21 11.63 22.18
CA HIS A 125 17.49 11.69 23.62
C HIS A 125 18.79 11.00 24.04
N HIS A 126 19.62 10.58 23.08
CA HIS A 126 20.91 9.91 23.35
C HIS A 126 20.77 8.69 24.28
N ILE A 127 19.66 7.96 24.16
CA ILE A 127 19.39 6.76 24.94
C ILE A 127 20.31 5.64 24.42
N PRO A 128 21.12 4.99 25.26
CA PRO A 128 21.99 3.92 24.83
C PRO A 128 21.17 2.77 24.24
N GLY A 129 21.58 2.32 23.06
CA GLY A 129 20.89 1.26 22.33
C GLY A 129 21.09 -0.11 23.00
N ASP A 130 19.99 -0.81 23.23
CA ASP A 130 19.97 -2.23 23.59
C ASP A 130 18.97 -2.95 22.70
N LEU A 131 19.45 -3.92 21.93
CA LEU A 131 18.63 -4.60 20.93
C LEU A 131 17.46 -5.36 21.58
N ALA A 132 17.69 -5.98 22.73
CA ALA A 132 16.66 -6.74 23.43
C ALA A 132 15.51 -5.83 23.90
N ARG A 133 15.83 -4.69 24.53
CA ARG A 133 14.85 -3.66 24.93
C ARG A 133 14.14 -3.06 23.73
N PHE A 134 14.86 -2.79 22.64
CA PHE A 134 14.26 -2.29 21.40
C PHE A 134 13.22 -3.27 20.84
N LEU A 135 13.61 -4.53 20.64
CA LEU A 135 12.72 -5.57 20.10
C LEU A 135 11.54 -5.85 21.03
N LEU A 136 11.75 -5.85 22.35
CA LEU A 136 10.68 -6.04 23.34
C LEU A 136 9.67 -4.89 23.27
N THR A 137 10.16 -3.65 23.30
CA THR A 137 9.29 -2.46 23.22
C THR A 137 8.51 -2.46 21.91
N TRP A 138 9.18 -2.75 20.80
CA TRP A 138 8.55 -2.83 19.49
C TRP A 138 7.47 -3.91 19.43
N SER A 139 7.75 -5.11 19.95
CA SER A 139 6.78 -6.21 19.97
C SER A 139 5.57 -5.90 20.84
N VAL A 140 5.78 -5.35 22.04
CA VAL A 140 4.67 -4.98 22.96
C VAL A 140 3.77 -3.91 22.36
N LEU A 141 4.32 -2.96 21.61
CA LEU A 141 3.52 -1.91 20.97
C LEU A 141 2.73 -2.39 19.73
N LEU A 142 3.08 -3.54 19.18
CA LEU A 142 2.40 -4.11 18.00
C LEU A 142 1.33 -5.15 18.35
N LEU A 143 1.39 -5.72 19.56
CA LEU A 143 0.42 -6.69 20.08
C LEU A 143 -0.89 -5.99 20.47
#